data_AF-A0A923YBB5-F1
#
_entry.id   AF-A0A923YBB5-F1
#
_cell.length_a   1.000
_cell.length_b   1.000
_cell.length_c   1.000
_cell.angle_alpha   90.00
_cell.angle_beta   90.00
_cell.angle_gamma   90.00
#
_symmetry.space_group_name_H-M   'P 1'
#
loop_
_entity.id
_entity.type
_entity.pdbx_description
1 polymer ?
#
loop_
_entity_poly.entity_id
_entity_poly.type
_entity_poly.pdbx_seq_one_letter_code
_entity_poly.pdbx_strand_id
1 'polypeptide(L)' 'MSALLKLGGLALALLLVACSEKSQALGGPARKTDTAAWGPSDGAKPGFAAAGWKGGDKVAWEAQIRTRNQAQNDYAR' A
#
# COMPACT_ATOMS: atom_id res chain seq x y z
N MET A 1 -42.77 -14.80 6.83
CA MET A 1 -41.55 -15.65 6.84
C MET A 1 -40.74 -15.53 5.54
N SER A 2 -41.35 -15.59 4.35
CA SER A 2 -40.61 -15.50 3.08
C SER A 2 -39.87 -14.17 2.83
N ALA A 3 -40.35 -13.04 3.36
CA ALA A 3 -39.65 -11.75 3.24
C ALA A 3 -38.34 -11.70 4.07
N LEU A 4 -38.34 -12.33 5.25
CA LEU A 4 -37.17 -12.43 6.12
C LEU A 4 -36.09 -13.34 5.51
N LEU A 5 -36.50 -14.44 4.88
CA LEU A 5 -35.59 -15.35 4.17
C LEU A 5 -34.91 -14.66 2.96
N LYS A 6 -35.66 -13.83 2.22
CA LYS A 6 -35.15 -13.06 1.08
C LYS A 6 -34.16 -11.97 1.51
N LEU A 7 -34.45 -11.24 2.58
CA LEU A 7 -33.52 -10.24 3.13
C LEU A 7 -32.22 -10.88 3.66
N GLY A 8 -32.33 -12.02 4.36
CA GLY A 8 -31.16 -12.74 4.85
C GLY A 8 -30.26 -13.24 3.72
N GLY A 9 -30.84 -13.77 2.63
CA GLY A 9 -30.09 -14.22 1.46
C GLY A 9 -29.34 -13.09 0.75
N LEU A 10 -29.96 -11.91 0.63
CA LEU A 10 -29.31 -10.74 0.02
C LEU A 10 -28.13 -10.23 0.86
N ALA A 11 -28.27 -10.22 2.19
CA ALA A 11 -27.20 -9.81 3.10
C ALA A 11 -25.98 -10.76 3.03
N LEU A 12 -26.22 -12.08 2.96
CA LEU A 12 -25.17 -13.07 2.80
C LEU A 12 -24.41 -12.90 1.47
N ALA A 13 -25.10 -12.65 0.36
CA ALA A 13 -24.47 -12.42 -0.93
C ALA A 13 -23.55 -11.18 -0.94
N LEU A 14 -23.92 -10.12 -0.20
CA LEU A 14 -23.11 -8.91 -0.08
C LEU A 14 -21.86 -9.09 0.80
N LEU A 15 -21.85 -10.06 1.73
CA LEU A 15 -20.64 -10.35 2.51
C LEU A 15 -19.60 -11.13 1.70
N LEU A 16 -20.02 -11.94 0.72
CA LEU A 16 -19.11 -12.70 -0.15
C LEU A 16 -18.31 -11.81 -1.11
N VAL A 17 -18.82 -10.63 -1.49
CA VAL A 17 -18.10 -9.70 -2.38
C VAL A 17 -16.99 -8.93 -1.64
N ALA A 18 -16.94 -8.99 -0.31
CA ALA A 18 -15.93 -8.26 0.49
C ALA A 18 -14.49 -8.70 0.22
N CYS A 19 -14.26 -9.94 -0.22
CA CYS A 19 -12.92 -10.44 -0.58
C CYS A 19 -12.60 -10.32 -2.09
N SER A 20 -13.46 -9.68 -2.89
CA SER A 20 -13.26 -9.55 -4.34
C SER A 20 -12.51 -8.27 -4.73
N GLU A 21 -11.58 -7.82 -3.89
CA GLU A 21 -10.75 -6.67 -4.24
C GLU A 21 -10.02 -6.91 -5.56
N LYS A 22 -9.83 -5.85 -6.35
CA LYS A 22 -9.04 -5.95 -7.57
C LYS A 22 -7.65 -6.45 -7.20
N SER A 23 -7.15 -7.46 -7.93
CA SER A 23 -5.80 -7.98 -7.76
C SER A 23 -4.80 -6.81 -7.67
N GLN A 24 -4.08 -6.74 -6.54
CA GLN A 24 -2.97 -5.81 -6.30
C GLN A 24 -1.71 -6.25 -7.08
N ALA A 25 -1.89 -6.87 -8.23
CA ALA A 25 -0.80 -7.10 -9.16
C ALA A 25 -0.36 -5.77 -9.76
N LEU A 26 0.95 -5.59 -9.92
CA LEU A 26 1.51 -4.55 -10.79
C LEU A 26 0.97 -4.80 -12.21
N GLY A 27 -0.09 -4.09 -12.61
CA GLY A 27 -0.72 -4.27 -13.90
C GLY A 27 0.11 -3.68 -15.05
N GLY A 28 0.34 -4.44 -16.11
CA GLY A 28 1.05 -3.99 -17.32
C GLY A 28 2.57 -3.84 -17.14
N PRO A 29 3.31 -3.25 -18.12
CA PRO A 29 4.75 -2.99 -18.01
C PRO A 29 5.02 -1.87 -16.99
N ALA A 30 4.75 -2.16 -15.71
CA ALA A 30 4.75 -1.22 -14.59
C ALA A 30 6.08 -1.18 -13.84
N ARG A 31 7.13 -1.85 -14.34
CA ARG A 31 8.48 -1.46 -13.94
C ARG A 31 8.80 -0.15 -14.66
N LYS A 32 8.56 0.95 -13.95
CA LYS A 32 9.28 2.20 -14.22
C LYS A 32 10.77 1.84 -14.36
N THR A 33 11.41 2.39 -15.38
CA THR A 33 12.86 2.33 -15.62
C THR A 33 13.64 2.58 -14.33
N ASP A 34 14.88 2.07 -14.24
CA ASP A 34 15.78 2.11 -13.07
C ASP A 34 16.05 3.54 -12.56
N THR A 35 15.05 4.16 -11.94
CA THR A 35 15.16 5.47 -11.31
C THR A 35 15.66 5.29 -9.88
N ALA A 36 16.39 6.31 -9.42
CA ALA A 36 16.86 6.33 -8.06
C ALA A 36 15.69 6.25 -7.07
N ALA A 37 15.76 5.33 -6.11
CA ALA A 37 14.69 5.08 -5.13
C ALA A 37 14.36 6.28 -4.23
N TRP A 38 15.29 7.23 -4.10
CA TRP A 38 15.10 8.49 -3.36
C TRP A 38 14.47 9.60 -4.21
N GLY A 39 14.28 9.38 -5.51
CA GLY A 39 13.61 10.32 -6.40
C GLY A 39 12.08 10.31 -6.21
N PRO A 40 11.39 11.40 -6.61
CA PRO A 40 9.93 11.38 -6.67
C PRO A 40 9.49 10.35 -7.72
N SER A 41 8.55 9.47 -7.36
CA SER A 41 7.91 8.60 -8.35
C SER A 41 6.87 9.40 -9.15
N ASP A 42 6.65 9.04 -10.41
CA ASP A 42 5.68 9.75 -11.28
C ASP A 42 4.23 9.72 -10.74
N GLY A 43 3.95 8.83 -9.78
CA GLY A 43 2.67 8.73 -9.07
C GLY A 43 2.73 9.18 -7.61
N ALA A 44 3.84 9.76 -7.15
CA ALA A 44 4.01 10.19 -5.77
C ALA A 44 2.97 11.27 -5.43
N LYS A 45 2.07 10.95 -4.49
CA LYS A 45 1.20 11.96 -3.90
C LYS A 45 1.86 12.50 -2.64
N PRO A 46 2.02 13.83 -2.49
CA PRO A 46 2.67 14.44 -1.32
C PRO A 46 2.06 13.99 0.01
N GLY A 47 0.76 13.66 0.04
CA GLY A 47 0.07 13.20 1.25
C GLY A 47 0.51 11.82 1.78
N PHE A 48 1.22 11.03 0.98
CA PHE A 48 1.76 9.73 1.42
C PHE A 48 3.27 9.77 1.69
N ALA A 49 3.91 10.92 1.48
CA ALA A 49 5.30 11.13 1.86
C ALA A 49 5.44 11.19 3.38
N ALA A 50 6.54 10.67 3.91
CA ALA A 50 6.92 10.92 5.30
C ALA A 50 7.07 12.43 5.53
N ALA A 51 6.63 12.91 6.70
CA ALA A 51 6.73 14.32 7.06
C ALA A 51 8.18 14.82 6.95
N GLY A 52 8.37 15.94 6.25
CA GLY A 52 9.68 16.55 6.03
C GLY A 52 10.54 15.91 4.93
N TRP A 53 10.12 14.79 4.33
CA TRP A 53 10.85 14.20 3.20
C TRP A 53 10.60 15.01 1.92
N LYS A 54 11.68 15.25 1.17
CA LYS A 54 11.67 15.89 -0.14
C LYS A 54 12.22 14.90 -1.17
N GLY A 55 11.50 14.72 -2.27
CA GLY A 55 11.98 13.88 -3.37
C GLY A 55 13.34 14.36 -3.88
N GLY A 56 14.27 13.43 -4.07
CA GLY A 56 15.65 13.71 -4.46
C GLY A 56 16.65 13.78 -3.29
N ASP A 57 16.20 13.90 -2.04
CA ASP A 57 17.09 13.90 -0.87
C ASP A 57 17.49 12.46 -0.47
N LYS A 58 18.62 12.01 -1.00
CA LYS A 58 19.17 10.68 -0.73
C LYS A 58 19.52 10.48 0.76
N VAL A 59 20.11 11.49 1.42
CA VAL A 59 20.58 11.34 2.81
C VAL A 59 19.39 11.20 3.75
N ALA A 60 18.38 12.05 3.60
CA ALA A 60 17.16 11.95 4.39
C ALA A 60 16.41 10.64 4.11
N TRP A 61 16.36 10.19 2.84
CA TRP A 61 15.76 8.91 2.49
C TRP A 61 16.47 7.73 3.16
N GLU A 62 17.80 7.66 3.08
CA GLU A 62 18.56 6.57 3.72
C GLU A 62 18.40 6.57 5.24
N ALA A 63 18.39 7.75 5.87
CA ALA A 63 18.17 7.88 7.31
C ALA A 63 16.80 7.30 7.71
N GLN A 64 15.73 7.67 6.99
CA GLN A 64 14.38 7.14 7.22
C GLN A 64 14.31 5.62 7.08
N ILE A 65 14.94 5.05 6.03
CA ILE A 65 14.97 3.60 5.81
C ILE A 65 15.73 2.89 6.93
N ARG A 66 16.93 3.39 7.30
CA ARG A 66 17.71 2.82 8.41
C ARG A 66 16.93 2.82 9.71
N THR A 67 16.30 3.95 10.06
CA THR A 67 15.48 4.07 11.27
C THR A 67 14.32 3.09 11.27
N ARG A 68 13.58 2.96 10.16
CA ARG A 68 12.45 2.01 10.05
C ARG A 68 12.89 0.56 10.24
N ASN A 69 14.02 0.18 9.65
CA ASN A 69 14.52 -1.18 9.71
C ASN A 69 14.92 -1.62 11.12
N GLN A 70 15.30 -0.68 12.01
CA GLN A 70 15.60 -1.01 13.40
C GLN A 70 14.40 -1.63 14.13
N ALA A 71 13.18 -1.24 13.76
CA ALA A 71 11.95 -1.76 14.37
C ALA A 71 11.41 -3.04 13.69
N GLN A 72 12.09 -3.54 12.65
CA GLN A 72 11.71 -4.75 11.90
C GLN A 72 12.78 -5.84 12.01
N ASN A 73 13.72 -5.69 12.94
CA ASN A 73 14.76 -6.69 13.15
C ASN A 73 14.29 -7.73 14.17
N ASP A 74 13.85 -8.90 13.68
CA ASP A 74 13.46 -10.06 14.50
C ASP A 74 14.61 -10.62 15.36
N TYR A 75 15.85 -10.17 15.14
CA TYR A 75 17.04 -10.55 15.90
C TYR A 75 17.49 -9.51 16.92
N ALA A 76 16.71 -8.43 17.14
CA ALA A 76 16.95 -7.52 18.25
C ALA A 76 16.70 -8.27 19.57
N ARG A 77 17.79 -8.72 20.23
CA ARG A 77 17.76 -9.42 21.52
C ARG A 77 17.73 -8.45 22.70
#